data_AF-A0AAW6CNF4-F1
#
_entry.id   AF-A0AAW6CNF4-F1
#
_cell.length_a   1.000
_cell.length_b   1.000
_cell.length_c   1.000
_cell.angle_alpha   90.00
_cell.angle_beta   90.00
_cell.angle_gamma   90.00
#
_symmetry.space_group_name_H-M   'P 1'
#
loop_
_entity.id
_entity.type
_entity.pdbx_description
1 polymer ?
#
loop_
_entity_poly.entity_id
_entity_poly.type
_entity_poly.pdbx_seq_one_letter_code
_entity_poly.pdbx_strand_id
1 'polypeptide(L)' 'MRRKQLIPAVLAGTLIGAALVGPASAEVAALTAAPSTQTFYVDGKQVDLEVYVIHGHNYVQLRDVGRAVDFGVAYDQGAN' A
#
# COMPACT_ATOMS: atom_id res chain seq x y z
N MET A 1 -14.76 -58.34 0.29
CA MET A 1 -13.47 -57.84 -0.24
C MET A 1 -13.63 -56.43 -0.85
N ARG A 2 -13.76 -55.32 -0.08
CA ARG A 2 -13.73 -53.92 -0.63
C ARG A 2 -13.38 -52.80 0.39
N ARG A 3 -13.03 -53.11 1.65
CA ARG A 3 -12.67 -52.08 2.66
C ARG A 3 -11.16 -51.75 2.73
N LYS A 4 -10.28 -52.64 2.28
CA LYS A 4 -8.81 -52.47 2.35
C LYS A 4 -8.20 -51.67 1.19
N GLN A 5 -8.96 -51.41 0.12
CA GLN A 5 -8.49 -50.68 -1.07
C GLN A 5 -8.85 -49.18 -1.04
N LEU A 6 -9.76 -48.76 -0.16
CA LEU A 6 -10.24 -47.38 -0.06
C LEU A 6 -9.30 -46.49 0.77
N ILE A 7 -8.56 -47.07 1.71
CA ILE A 7 -7.62 -46.34 2.60
C ILE A 7 -6.43 -45.74 1.81
N PRO A 8 -5.72 -46.47 0.93
CA PRO A 8 -4.63 -45.87 0.16
C PRO A 8 -5.12 -44.85 -0.88
N ALA A 9 -6.33 -45.02 -1.42
CA ALA A 9 -6.93 -44.09 -2.38
C ALA A 9 -7.32 -42.75 -1.73
N VAL A 10 -7.83 -42.77 -0.50
CA VAL A 10 -8.12 -41.55 0.26
C VAL A 10 -6.82 -40.82 0.60
N LEU A 11 -5.77 -41.53 1.04
CA LEU A 11 -4.47 -40.92 1.37
C LEU A 11 -3.78 -40.28 0.15
N ALA A 12 -3.87 -40.91 -1.03
CA ALA A 12 -3.38 -40.36 -2.28
C ALA A 12 -4.18 -39.13 -2.74
N GLY A 13 -5.50 -39.13 -2.54
CA GLY A 13 -6.37 -37.99 -2.86
C GLY A 13 -6.05 -36.75 -2.03
N THR A 14 -5.78 -36.91 -0.73
CA THR A 14 -5.43 -35.77 0.16
C THR A 14 -4.06 -35.19 -0.16
N LEU A 15 -3.09 -36.01 -0.56
CA LEU A 15 -1.75 -35.54 -0.96
C LEU A 15 -1.77 -34.72 -2.25
N ILE A 16 -2.64 -35.05 -3.20
CA ILE A 16 -2.81 -34.28 -4.44
C ILE A 16 -3.54 -32.96 -4.17
N GLY A 17 -4.57 -32.96 -3.31
CA GLY A 17 -5.31 -31.74 -2.96
C GLY A 17 -4.46 -30.67 -2.27
N ALA A 18 -3.53 -31.08 -1.39
CA ALA A 18 -2.63 -30.15 -0.70
C ALA A 18 -1.52 -29.58 -1.62
N ALA A 19 -1.14 -30.31 -2.68
CA ALA A 19 -0.15 -29.83 -3.66
C ALA A 19 -0.72 -28.75 -4.61
N LEU A 20 -2.03 -28.75 -4.83
CA LEU A 20 -2.71 -27.80 -5.72
C LEU A 20 -3.04 -26.45 -5.06
N VAL A 21 -3.14 -26.44 -3.72
CA VAL A 21 -3.37 -25.21 -2.93
C VAL A 21 -2.05 -24.88 -2.23
N GLY A 22 -1.05 -24.47 -3.01
CA GLY A 22 0.16 -23.86 -2.46
C GLY A 22 -0.21 -22.67 -1.55
N PRO A 23 0.62 -22.32 -0.56
CA PRO A 23 0.32 -21.19 0.30
C PRO A 23 0.12 -19.96 -0.57
N ALA A 24 -1.08 -19.36 -0.49
CA ALA A 24 -1.32 -18.05 -1.07
C ALA A 24 -0.50 -17.05 -0.27
N SER A 25 0.70 -16.75 -0.76
CA SER A 25 1.51 -15.66 -0.23
C SER A 25 0.77 -14.36 -0.54
N ALA A 26 0.12 -13.78 0.47
CA ALA A 26 -0.30 -12.39 0.38
C ALA A 26 0.99 -11.54 0.41
N GLU A 27 1.45 -11.13 -0.77
CA GLU A 27 2.59 -10.23 -0.89
C GLU A 27 2.15 -8.85 -0.37
N VAL A 28 2.50 -8.57 0.90
CA VAL A 28 2.35 -7.23 1.44
C VAL A 28 3.52 -6.41 0.90
N ALA A 29 3.32 -5.77 -0.25
CA ALA A 29 4.25 -4.76 -0.73
C ALA A 29 4.34 -3.67 0.33
N ALA A 30 5.50 -3.55 0.99
CA ALA A 30 5.73 -2.48 1.95
C ALA A 30 5.59 -1.14 1.21
N LEU A 31 4.66 -0.30 1.64
CA LEU A 31 4.53 1.07 1.14
C LEU A 31 5.74 1.85 1.62
N THR A 32 6.69 2.10 0.72
CA THR A 32 7.85 2.94 0.99
C THR A 32 7.55 4.38 0.57
N ALA A 33 7.99 5.32 1.39
CA ALA A 33 8.03 6.73 1.05
C ALA A 33 9.46 7.09 0.65
N ALA A 34 9.63 7.60 -0.56
CA ALA A 34 10.92 8.09 -1.06
C ALA A 34 10.83 9.61 -1.30
N PRO A 35 11.90 10.39 -1.05
CA PRO A 35 11.90 11.81 -1.41
C PRO A 35 11.59 12.01 -2.90
N SER A 36 10.74 12.99 -3.21
CA SER A 36 10.46 13.37 -4.60
C SER A 36 11.62 14.17 -5.18
N THR A 37 11.93 13.94 -6.45
CA THR A 37 12.89 14.73 -7.24
C THR A 37 12.21 15.81 -8.06
N GLN A 38 10.88 15.93 -7.98
CA GLN A 38 10.08 16.84 -8.78
C GLN A 38 10.14 18.26 -8.23
N THR A 39 10.18 19.24 -9.13
CA THR A 39 10.14 20.67 -8.79
C THR A 39 8.71 21.20 -8.79
N PHE A 40 8.37 22.02 -7.80
CA PHE A 40 7.03 22.60 -7.62
C PHE A 40 7.08 24.12 -7.75
N TYR A 41 5.98 24.69 -8.25
CA TYR A 41 5.85 26.12 -8.50
C TYR A 41 4.51 26.64 -7.99
N VAL A 42 4.52 27.86 -7.45
CA VAL A 42 3.34 28.66 -7.12
C VAL A 42 3.47 30.00 -7.86
N ASP A 43 2.46 30.37 -8.64
CA ASP A 43 2.46 31.61 -9.45
C ASP A 43 3.72 31.78 -10.31
N GLY A 44 4.21 30.67 -10.88
CA GLY A 44 5.42 30.65 -11.70
C GLY A 44 6.74 30.76 -10.94
N LYS A 45 6.72 30.85 -9.61
CA LYS A 45 7.92 30.85 -8.75
C LYS A 45 8.14 29.47 -8.15
N GLN A 46 9.38 29.00 -8.19
CA GLN A 46 9.75 27.72 -7.57
C GLN A 46 9.56 27.83 -6.05
N VAL A 47 8.95 26.80 -5.47
CA VAL A 47 8.79 26.64 -4.02
C VAL A 47 9.53 25.40 -3.55
N ASP A 48 10.12 25.49 -2.36
CA ASP A 48 10.73 24.35 -1.70
C ASP A 48 9.69 23.68 -0.79
N LEU A 49 9.39 22.41 -1.05
CA LEU A 49 8.38 21.64 -0.35
C LEU A 49 8.95 20.27 0.00
N GLU A 50 8.68 19.79 1.21
CA GLU A 50 8.99 18.42 1.59
C GLU A 50 7.94 17.48 0.97
N VAL A 51 8.35 16.72 -0.05
CA VAL A 51 7.45 15.88 -0.85
C VAL A 51 7.99 14.46 -0.92
N TYR A 52 7.11 13.49 -0.72
CA TYR A 52 7.43 12.07 -0.82
C TYR A 52 6.61 11.38 -1.91
N VAL A 53 7.25 10.49 -2.66
CA VAL A 53 6.59 9.59 -3.60
C VAL A 53 6.20 8.31 -2.87
N ILE A 54 4.90 7.99 -2.90
CA ILE A 54 4.33 6.73 -2.42
C ILE A 54 3.45 6.19 -3.54
N HIS A 55 3.71 4.96 -4.00
CA HIS A 55 2.96 4.35 -5.11
C HIS A 55 2.89 5.24 -6.37
N GLY A 56 3.98 5.91 -6.72
CA GLY A 56 4.03 6.78 -7.92
C GLY A 56 3.27 8.12 -7.79
N HIS A 57 2.71 8.45 -6.63
CA HIS A 57 2.07 9.73 -6.37
C HIS A 57 2.89 10.58 -5.39
N ASN A 58 2.91 11.89 -5.60
CA ASN A 58 3.53 12.85 -4.69
C ASN A 58 2.58 13.22 -3.54
N TYR A 59 3.08 13.15 -2.32
CA TYR A 59 2.39 13.55 -1.10
C TYR A 59 3.14 14.71 -0.44
N VAL A 60 2.40 15.73 -0.04
CA VAL A 60 2.91 16.96 0.59
C VAL A 60 2.04 17.29 1.81
N GLN A 61 2.64 17.88 2.84
CA GLN A 61 1.85 18.35 3.97
C GLN A 61 0.93 19.49 3.54
N LEU A 62 -0.38 19.37 3.83
CA LEU A 62 -1.36 20.40 3.47
C LEU A 62 -1.03 21.77 4.09
N ARG A 63 -0.41 21.79 5.28
CA ARG A 63 0.07 23.02 5.92
C ARG A 63 1.16 23.72 5.12
N ASP A 64 2.04 22.98 4.47
CA ASP A 64 3.14 23.54 3.67
C ASP A 64 2.58 24.15 2.39
N VAL A 65 1.61 23.47 1.78
CA VAL A 65 0.82 24.03 0.67
C VAL A 65 0.10 25.30 1.12
N GLY A 66 -0.57 25.28 2.27
CA GLY A 66 -1.24 26.44 2.85
C GLY A 66 -0.32 27.65 3.01
N ARG A 67 0.90 27.45 3.54
CA ARG A 67 1.91 28.52 3.62
C ARG A 67 2.35 29.03 2.25
N ALA A 68 2.44 28.15 1.26
CA ALA A 68 2.88 28.51 -0.09
C ALA A 68 1.84 29.36 -0.86
N VAL A 69 0.55 29.19 -0.58
CA VAL A 69 -0.56 29.89 -1.25
C VAL A 69 -1.43 30.74 -0.32
N ASP A 70 -0.89 31.13 0.83
CA ASP A 70 -1.49 32.06 1.80
C ASP A 70 -2.86 31.63 2.39
N PHE A 71 -2.97 30.36 2.81
CA PHE A 71 -4.09 29.90 3.65
C PHE A 71 -3.66 29.08 4.86
N GLY A 72 -4.43 29.20 5.95
CA GLY A 72 -4.19 28.51 7.21
C GLY A 72 -4.82 27.12 7.26
N VAL A 73 -4.13 26.16 7.87
CA VAL A 73 -4.64 24.80 8.12
C VAL A 73 -4.60 24.54 9.62
N ALA A 74 -5.77 24.52 10.25
CA ALA A 74 -5.96 24.27 11.67
C ALA A 74 -6.86 23.05 11.90
N TYR A 75 -6.68 22.39 13.04
CA TYR A 75 -7.61 21.37 13.51
C TYR A 75 -8.73 22.05 14.28
N ASP A 76 -9.98 21.72 13.96
CA ASP A 76 -11.15 22.16 14.72
C ASP A 76 -11.64 21.02 15.62
N GLN A 77 -11.51 21.21 16.93
CA GLN A 77 -12.03 20.27 17.94
C GLN A 77 -13.56 20.20 17.92
N GLY A 78 -14.25 21.31 17.65
CA GLY A 78 -15.71 21.41 17.78
C GLY A 78 -16.50 20.85 16.60
N ALA A 79 -15.81 20.49 15.52
CA ALA A 79 -16.39 19.94 14.30
C ALA A 79 -16.29 18.40 14.20
N ASN A 80 -15.71 17.72 15.19
CA ASN A 80 -15.61 16.25 15.30
C ASN A 80 -16.46 15.74 16.47
#